data_AF-A0A6B1FKD2-F1
#
_entry.id   AF-A0A6B1FKD2-F1
#
_cell.length_a   1.000
_cell.length_b   1.000
_cell.length_c   1.000
_cell.angle_alpha   90.00
_cell.angle_beta   90.00
_cell.angle_gamma   90.00
#
_symmetry.space_group_name_H-M   'P 1'
#
loop_
_entity.id
_entity.type
_entity.pdbx_description
1 polymer ?
#
loop_
_entity_poly.entity_id
_entity_poly.type
_entity_poly.pdbx_seq_one_letter_code
_entity_poly.pdbx_strand_id
1 'polypeptide(L)'
;MKFPTLREFVEHYNNVDSTQYAYDVAQVDPLLQPTLLDNYEEILLTRDTLLLPIRLDEDTVDNLLAFLTALTDASAHDLSRVTPSGVPCMHSVDRVAPGG
;
A
#
# COMPACT_ATOMS: atom_id res chain seq x y z
N MET A 1 -4.04 4.47 2.02
CA MET A 1 -2.85 5.11 1.40
C MET A 1 -2.96 4.97 -0.11
N LYS A 2 -2.73 6.04 -0.88
CA LYS A 2 -2.85 6.03 -2.35
C LYS A 2 -1.52 6.49 -2.94
N PHE A 3 -0.86 5.64 -3.71
CA PHE A 3 0.43 5.93 -4.35
C PHE A 3 0.17 6.22 -5.83
N PRO A 4 0.31 7.48 -6.29
CA PRO A 4 0.08 7.80 -7.69
C PRO A 4 1.17 7.26 -8.63
N THR A 5 2.34 6.90 -8.11
CA THR A 5 3.44 6.32 -8.90
C THR A 5 4.02 5.04 -8.29
N LEU A 6 4.64 4.21 -9.13
CA LEU A 6 5.36 3.01 -8.68
C LEU A 6 6.56 3.37 -7.80
N ARG A 7 7.21 4.51 -8.04
CA ARG A 7 8.34 4.99 -7.22
C ARG A 7 7.90 5.28 -5.79
N GLU A 8 6.83 6.06 -5.60
CA GLU A 8 6.32 6.39 -4.26
C GLU A 8 5.89 5.12 -3.50
N PHE A 9 5.36 4.12 -4.21
CA PHE A 9 5.07 2.81 -3.61
C PHE A 9 6.35 2.13 -3.11
N VAL A 10 7.40 2.04 -3.94
CA VAL A 10 8.68 1.43 -3.53
C VAL A 10 9.33 2.18 -2.37
N GLU A 11 9.35 3.52 -2.42
CA GLU A 11 9.91 4.37 -1.37
C GLU A 11 9.17 4.25 -0.04
N HIS A 12 7.84 4.07 -0.08
CA HIS A 12 7.04 3.82 1.12
C HIS A 12 7.49 2.54 1.84
N TYR A 13 7.73 1.46 1.09
CA TYR A 13 8.21 0.20 1.66
C TYR A 13 9.68 0.25 2.11
N ASN A 14 10.46 1.19 1.57
CA ASN A 14 11.83 1.42 2.03
C ASN A 14 11.89 2.10 3.42
N ASN A 15 10.75 2.56 3.95
CA ASN A 15 10.69 3.26 5.23
C ASN A 15 9.34 3.05 5.98
N VAL A 16 8.82 1.81 5.97
CA VAL A 16 7.51 1.43 6.54
C VAL A 16 7.32 1.92 7.97
N ASP A 17 8.35 1.83 8.81
CA ASP A 17 8.25 2.21 10.21
C ASP A 17 7.85 3.67 10.39
N SER A 18 8.59 4.56 9.72
CA SER A 18 8.35 6.00 9.83
C SER A 18 7.02 6.39 9.17
N THR A 19 6.64 5.73 8.07
CA THR A 19 5.41 6.04 7.35
C THR A 19 4.18 5.55 8.10
N GLN A 20 4.30 4.43 8.82
CA GLN A 20 3.26 3.90 9.70
C GLN A 20 3.04 4.83 10.91
N TYR A 21 4.11 5.32 11.54
CA TYR A 21 4.00 6.29 12.65
C TYR A 21 3.49 7.67 12.21
N ALA A 22 3.88 8.12 11.02
CA ALA A 22 3.50 9.43 10.49
C ALA A 22 2.13 9.43 9.79
N TYR A 23 1.39 8.31 9.83
CA TYR A 23 0.10 8.20 9.16
C TYR A 23 -0.94 9.15 9.77
N ASP A 24 -1.40 10.12 8.98
CA ASP A 24 -2.44 11.05 9.40
C ASP A 24 -3.84 10.41 9.29
N VAL A 25 -4.45 10.10 10.42
CA VAL A 25 -5.81 9.53 10.48
C VAL A 25 -6.87 10.48 9.93
N ALA A 26 -6.62 11.79 9.91
CA ALA A 26 -7.58 12.76 9.37
C ALA A 26 -7.84 12.60 7.86
N GLN A 27 -6.96 11.89 7.15
CA GLN A 27 -7.15 11.55 5.73
C GLN A 27 -8.21 10.45 5.50
N VAL A 28 -8.61 9.73 6.55
CA VAL A 28 -9.67 8.71 6.51
C VAL A 28 -11.04 9.39 6.64
N ASP A 29 -12.04 8.87 5.93
CA ASP A 29 -13.43 9.34 6.04
C ASP A 29 -13.83 9.46 7.52
N PRO A 30 -14.32 10.64 7.97
CA PRO A 30 -14.70 10.86 9.37
C PRO A 30 -15.65 9.81 9.95
N LEU A 31 -16.53 9.21 9.13
CA LEU A 31 -17.44 8.15 9.59
C LEU A 31 -16.72 6.83 9.91
N LEU A 32 -15.55 6.60 9.31
CA LEU A 32 -14.75 5.38 9.49
C LEU A 32 -13.67 5.56 10.57
N GLN A 33 -13.30 6.79 10.93
CA GLN A 33 -12.28 7.05 11.95
C GLN A 33 -12.54 6.32 13.28
N PRO A 34 -13.78 6.22 13.81
CA PRO A 34 -14.05 5.49 15.04
C PRO A 34 -13.80 3.97 14.97
N THR A 35 -13.66 3.42 13.76
CA THR A 35 -13.39 1.99 13.53
C THR A 35 -11.89 1.66 13.54
N LEU A 36 -11.03 2.68 13.57
CA LEU A 36 -9.58 2.50 13.58
C LEU A 36 -9.11 2.05 14.97
N LEU A 37 -8.14 1.15 14.98
CA LEU A 37 -7.49 0.66 16.18
C LEU A 37 -6.16 1.38 16.34
N ASP A 38 -5.89 1.85 17.56
CA ASP A 38 -4.59 2.41 17.94
C ASP A 38 -3.62 1.27 18.31
N ASN A 39 -3.21 0.49 17.31
CA ASN A 39 -2.39 -0.71 17.48
C ASN A 39 -1.10 -0.68 16.64
N TYR A 40 -0.59 0.52 16.36
CA TYR A 40 0.61 0.73 15.55
C TYR A 40 1.81 -0.08 16.06
N GLU A 41 2.05 -0.07 17.37
CA GLU A 41 3.16 -0.80 17.99
C GLU A 41 3.03 -2.32 17.81
N GLU A 42 1.83 -2.87 17.98
CA GLU A 42 1.56 -4.30 17.80
C GLU A 42 1.80 -4.72 16.33
N ILE A 43 1.37 -3.90 15.37
CA ILE A 43 1.61 -4.15 13.95
C ILE A 43 3.11 -4.19 13.66
N LEU A 44 3.88 -3.23 14.20
CA LEU A 44 5.33 -3.20 14.00
C LEU A 44 6.04 -4.42 14.62
N LEU A 45 5.51 -5.01 15.70
CA LEU A 45 6.06 -6.24 16.26
C LEU A 45 5.85 -7.48 15.36
N THR A 46 4.84 -7.47 14.50
CA THR A 46 4.57 -8.60 13.57
C THR A 46 5.43 -8.60 12.31
N ARG A 47 6.20 -7.53 12.08
CA ARG A 47 7.00 -7.38 10.85
C ARG A 47 8.15 -8.38 10.78
N ASP A 48 8.52 -8.75 9.56
CA ASP A 48 9.73 -9.54 9.34
C ASP A 48 10.97 -8.69 9.60
N THR A 49 11.75 -9.10 10.61
CA THR A 49 12.96 -8.38 11.02
C THR A 49 14.13 -8.54 10.04
N LEU A 50 14.08 -9.52 9.14
CA LEU A 50 15.15 -9.82 8.18
C LEU A 50 15.43 -8.64 7.24
N LEU A 51 14.40 -7.86 6.93
CA LEU A 51 14.46 -6.75 5.97
C LEU A 51 14.74 -5.39 6.62
N LEU A 52 14.71 -5.29 7.95
CA LEU A 52 14.95 -4.03 8.68
C LEU A 52 16.29 -3.36 8.43
N PRO A 53 17.43 -4.08 8.29
CA PRO A 53 18.70 -3.42 7.99
C PRO A 53 18.83 -3.02 6.52
N ILE A 54 17.91 -3.47 5.66
CA ILE A 54 17.97 -3.25 4.23
C ILE A 54 17.24 -1.97 3.90
N ARG A 55 18.01 -0.90 3.73
CA ARG A 55 17.53 0.33 3.12
C ARG A 55 18.11 0.42 1.71
N LEU A 56 17.22 0.43 0.72
CA LEU A 56 17.59 0.61 -0.68
C LEU A 56 18.09 2.04 -0.87
N ASP A 57 19.26 2.20 -1.48
CA ASP A 57 19.73 3.50 -1.98
C ASP A 57 19.02 3.87 -3.30
N GLU A 58 19.19 5.13 -3.74
CA GLU A 58 18.55 5.65 -4.95
C GLU A 58 18.87 4.80 -6.18
N ASP A 59 20.13 4.41 -6.37
CA ASP A 59 20.54 3.59 -7.50
C ASP A 59 19.85 2.21 -7.49
N THR A 60 19.68 1.62 -6.30
CA THR A 60 18.99 0.35 -6.13
C THR A 60 17.49 0.49 -6.37
N VAL A 61 16.87 1.58 -5.92
CA VAL A 61 15.46 1.89 -6.21
C VAL A 61 15.25 2.04 -7.72
N ASP A 62 16.15 2.75 -8.42
CA ASP A 62 16.08 2.93 -9.87
C ASP A 62 16.19 1.60 -10.61
N ASN A 63 17.13 0.74 -10.22
CA ASN A 63 17.29 -0.59 -10.79
C ASN A 63 16.07 -1.49 -10.52
N LEU A 64 15.50 -1.40 -9.32
CA LEU A 64 14.27 -2.12 -8.97
C LEU A 64 13.09 -1.64 -9.81
N LEU A 65 12.94 -0.33 -10.01
CA LEU A 65 11.90 0.24 -10.86
C LEU A 65 12.06 -0.18 -12.32
N ALA A 66 13.28 -0.20 -12.84
CA ALA A 66 13.56 -0.71 -14.18
C ALA A 66 13.20 -2.19 -14.32
N PHE A 67 13.58 -3.01 -13.34
CA PHE A 67 13.22 -4.43 -13.29
C PHE A 67 11.70 -4.64 -13.25
N LEU A 68 10.99 -3.97 -12.33
CA LEU A 68 9.54 -4.08 -12.19
C LEU A 68 8.81 -3.61 -13.45
N THR A 69 9.32 -2.56 -14.09
CA THR A 69 8.78 -2.07 -15.36
C THR A 69 8.98 -3.11 -16.47
N ALA A 70 10.13 -3.78 -16.53
CA ALA A 70 10.42 -4.82 -17.52
C ALA A 70 9.54 -6.07 -17.39
N LEU A 71 8.90 -6.30 -16.22
CA LEU A 71 7.90 -7.36 -16.04
C LEU A 71 6.54 -7.04 -16.69
N THR A 72 6.36 -5.82 -17.20
CA THR A 72 5.11 -5.41 -17.83
C THR A 72 4.99 -6.01 -19.22
N ASP A 73 3.87 -6.69 -19.52
CA ASP A 73 3.59 -7.17 -20.87
C ASP A 73 3.61 -6.02 -21.90
N ALA A 74 4.03 -6.30 -23.14
CA ALA A 74 4.06 -5.30 -24.20
C ALA A 74 2.70 -4.65 -24.47
N SER A 75 1.61 -5.40 -24.29
CA SER A 75 0.22 -4.91 -24.40
C SER A 75 -0.23 -4.03 -23.22
N ALA A 76 0.49 -4.03 -22.10
CA ALA A 76 0.18 -3.28 -20.89
C ALA A 76 1.02 -2.00 -20.71
N HIS A 77 1.90 -1.69 -21.67
CA HIS A 77 2.70 -0.46 -21.66
C HIS A 77 1.87 0.80 -21.98
N ASP A 78 0.81 0.66 -22.79
CA ASP A 78 -0.12 1.74 -23.11
C ASP A 78 -1.53 1.38 -22.64
N LEU A 79 -1.86 1.85 -21.44
CA LEU A 79 -3.18 1.69 -20.84
C LEU A 79 -4.15 2.83 -21.19
N SER A 80 -3.80 3.74 -22.11
CA SER A 80 -4.67 4.86 -22.52
C SER A 80 -6.05 4.42 -23.04
N ARG A 81 -6.15 3.15 -23.48
CA ARG A 81 -7.38 2.52 -23.98
C ARG A 81 -8.08 1.63 -22.96
N VAL A 82 -7.48 1.41 -21.80
CA VAL A 82 -8.03 0.55 -20.75
C VAL A 82 -8.79 1.43 -19.77
N THR A 83 -10.07 1.62 -20.04
CA THR A 83 -11.01 2.08 -19.01
C THR A 83 -11.34 0.88 -18.12
N PRO A 84 -10.94 0.85 -16.84
CA PRO A 84 -11.30 -0.26 -15.97
C PRO A 84 -12.83 -0.30 -15.84
N SER A 85 -13.47 -1.36 -16.33
CA SER A 85 -14.92 -1.55 -16.23
C SER A 85 -15.38 -1.87 -14.80
N GLY A 86 -14.43 -2.24 -13.93
CA GLY A 86 -14.63 -2.49 -12.50
C GLY A 86 -13.41 -3.19 -11.91
N VAL A 87 -13.15 -2.96 -10.63
CA VAL A 87 -12.19 -3.74 -9.85
C VAL A 87 -12.99 -4.82 -9.13
N PRO A 88 -12.70 -6.13 -9.31
CA PRO A 88 -13.33 -7.17 -8.51
C PRO A 88 -12.92 -7.00 -7.05
N CYS A 89 -13.75 -6.37 -6.22
CA CYS A 89 -13.55 -6.35 -4.78
C CYS A 89 -13.95 -7.73 -4.24
N MET A 90 -12.98 -8.64 -4.11
CA MET A 90 -13.21 -9.98 -3.58
C MET A 90 -13.32 -9.96 -2.04
N HIS A 91 -14.07 -9.02 -1.47
CA HIS A 91 -14.35 -8.96 -0.03
C HIS A 91 -15.82 -8.59 0.19
N SER A 92 -16.55 -9.49 0.82
CA SER A 92 -17.91 -9.26 1.32
C SER A 92 -17.84 -8.30 2.51
N VAL A 93 -17.92 -7.00 2.27
CA VAL A 93 -18.16 -6.05 3.36
C VAL A 93 -19.66 -5.90 3.50
N ASP A 94 -20.28 -6.84 4.20
CA ASP A 94 -21.45 -6.51 5.00
C ASP A 94 -21.59 -7.46 6.19
N ARG A 95 -21.46 -6.88 7.38
CA ARG A 95 -21.75 -7.49 8.67
C ARG A 95 -23.09 -6.91 9.13
N VAL A 96 -24.13 -7.72 9.16
CA VAL A 96 -25.22 -7.54 10.12
C VAL A 96 -25.14 -8.70 11.11
N ALA A 97 -24.64 -8.40 12.30
CA ALA A 97 -24.76 -9.24 13.49
C ALA A 97 -26.04 -8.81 14.28
N PRO A 98 -26.53 -9.66 15.20
CA PRO A 98 -27.96 -9.90 15.44
C PRO A 98 -28.62 -8.94 16.44
N GLY A 99 -29.95 -8.81 16.35
CA GLY A 99 -30.78 -8.19 17.39
C GLY A 99 -32.26 -8.20 17.03
N GLY A 100 -33.05 -9.01 17.75
CA GLY A 100 -34.51 -9.11 17.65
C GLY A 100 -35.02 -10.47 18.09
#